data_AF-A0A136N6A3-F1
#
_entry.id   AF-A0A136N6A3-F1
#
_cell.length_a   1.000
_cell.length_b   1.000
_cell.length_c   1.000
_cell.angle_alpha   90.00
_cell.angle_beta   90.00
_cell.angle_gamma   90.00
#
_symmetry.space_group_name_H-M   'P 1'
#
loop_
_entity.id
_entity.type
_entity.pdbx_description
1 polymer ?
#
loop_
_entity_poly.entity_id
_entity_poly.type
_entity_poly.pdbx_seq_one_letter_code
_entity_poly.pdbx_strand_id
1 'polypeptide(L)'
;MRYVGFQLISIFLLVFYSTTFKRKLFIGNLTIAILTALTLYVVAAYEPAFNIFDLDFPHVKLFWVYVIFSFFITLIREIIKDIEDVKGDSFQHCKTIPLVFGIQFAKNFVYFLLLIVSFFLVFTSIYFFSFNVILSLFLFLTVLVPLILISIKLYHAKNSKEFHQISTYIKWVTLFGIVSMIFI
;
A
#
# COMPACT_ATOMS: atom_id res chain seq x y z
N MET A 1 15.33 -16.59 18.86
CA MET A 1 14.73 -17.65 18.01
C MET A 1 13.40 -17.25 17.36
N ARG A 2 12.45 -16.60 18.06
CA ARG A 2 11.10 -16.28 17.50
C ARG A 2 11.11 -15.29 16.32
N TYR A 3 12.01 -14.30 16.31
CA TYR A 3 12.08 -13.27 15.25
C TYR A 3 12.75 -13.74 13.94
N VAL A 4 13.63 -14.73 14.03
CA VAL A 4 14.30 -15.35 12.86
C VAL A 4 13.26 -16.04 11.95
N GLY A 5 12.17 -16.57 12.54
CA GLY A 5 11.08 -17.18 11.77
C GLY A 5 10.41 -16.22 10.78
N PHE A 6 10.18 -14.96 11.17
CA PHE A 6 9.59 -13.95 10.27
C PHE A 6 10.53 -13.58 9.13
N GLN A 7 11.84 -13.49 9.40
CA GLN A 7 12.85 -13.24 8.37
C GLN A 7 12.95 -14.43 7.41
N LEU A 8 12.91 -15.67 7.91
CA LEU A 8 12.90 -16.87 7.08
C LEU A 8 11.62 -16.95 6.23
N ILE A 9 10.45 -16.58 6.77
CA ILE A 9 9.21 -16.47 6.00
C ILE A 9 9.32 -15.39 4.92
N SER A 10 9.95 -14.25 5.22
CA SER A 10 10.18 -13.17 4.25
C SER A 10 11.11 -13.62 3.12
N ILE A 11 12.20 -14.30 3.46
CA ILE A 11 13.17 -14.86 2.52
C ILE A 11 12.48 -15.94 1.67
N PHE A 12 11.68 -16.82 2.28
CA PHE A 12 10.92 -17.82 1.56
C PHE A 12 9.92 -17.18 0.59
N LEU A 13 9.14 -16.20 1.04
CA LEU A 13 8.21 -15.44 0.19
C LEU A 13 8.95 -14.73 -0.94
N LEU A 14 10.12 -14.15 -0.70
CA LEU A 14 10.96 -13.49 -1.73
C LEU A 14 11.53 -14.49 -2.76
N VAL A 15 12.04 -15.64 -2.30
CA VAL A 15 12.59 -16.69 -3.17
C VAL A 15 11.48 -17.35 -3.99
N PHE A 16 10.34 -17.62 -3.38
CA PHE A 16 9.17 -18.19 -4.05
C PHE A 16 8.51 -17.15 -4.99
N TYR A 17 8.55 -15.86 -4.63
CA TYR A 17 8.18 -14.75 -5.51
C TYR A 17 9.03 -14.72 -6.78
N SER A 18 10.36 -14.75 -6.62
CA SER A 18 11.32 -14.66 -7.72
C SER A 18 11.20 -15.82 -8.73
N THR A 19 10.94 -17.04 -8.23
CA THR A 19 10.93 -18.25 -9.07
C THR A 19 9.57 -18.55 -9.72
N THR A 20 8.45 -18.20 -9.07
CA THR A 20 7.13 -18.71 -9.48
C THR A 20 6.08 -17.62 -9.70
N PHE A 21 6.14 -16.48 -9.00
CA PHE A 21 5.06 -15.48 -9.00
C PHE A 21 5.19 -14.35 -10.00
N LYS A 22 6.36 -14.17 -10.63
CA LYS A 22 6.53 -13.22 -11.76
C LYS A 22 5.53 -13.43 -12.91
N ARG A 23 4.77 -14.54 -12.92
CA ARG A 23 3.78 -14.91 -13.96
C ARG A 23 2.34 -15.13 -13.45
N LYS A 24 1.98 -14.80 -12.19
CA LYS A 24 0.62 -15.03 -11.67
C LYS A 24 -0.05 -13.78 -11.06
N LEU A 25 -0.80 -13.10 -11.93
CA LEU A 25 -2.02 -12.28 -11.77
C LEU A 25 -2.18 -11.42 -10.52
N PHE A 26 -2.48 -12.05 -9.38
CA PHE A 26 -2.98 -11.38 -8.18
C PHE A 26 -2.12 -11.67 -6.96
N ILE A 27 -1.57 -12.87 -6.88
CA ILE A 27 -0.83 -13.35 -5.73
C ILE A 27 0.54 -12.66 -5.65
N GLY A 28 1.15 -12.30 -6.79
CA GLY A 28 2.39 -11.53 -6.83
C GLY A 28 2.23 -10.16 -6.16
N ASN A 29 1.23 -9.38 -6.58
CA ASN A 29 0.96 -8.04 -6.04
C ASN A 29 0.61 -8.09 -4.55
N LEU A 30 -0.20 -9.09 -4.17
CA LEU A 30 -0.53 -9.35 -2.77
C LEU A 30 0.74 -9.66 -1.96
N THR A 31 1.64 -10.49 -2.49
CA THR A 31 2.90 -10.84 -1.82
C THR A 31 3.78 -9.62 -1.60
N ILE A 32 3.95 -8.76 -2.61
CA ILE A 32 4.74 -7.53 -2.48
C ILE A 32 4.13 -6.59 -1.43
N ALA A 33 2.80 -6.45 -1.42
CA ALA A 33 2.09 -5.66 -0.43
C ALA A 33 2.28 -6.22 0.99
N ILE A 34 2.15 -7.54 1.18
CA ILE A 34 2.40 -8.22 2.47
C ILE A 34 3.84 -8.00 2.91
N LEU A 35 4.81 -8.22 2.03
CA LEU A 35 6.23 -8.06 2.35
C LEU A 35 6.53 -6.63 2.78
N THR A 36 5.97 -5.63 2.09
CA THR A 36 6.15 -4.21 2.43
C THR A 36 5.58 -3.90 3.80
N ALA A 37 4.36 -4.36 4.11
CA ALA A 37 3.78 -4.17 5.44
C ALA A 37 4.55 -4.91 6.53
N LEU A 38 5.07 -6.09 6.21
CA LEU A 38 5.87 -6.89 7.12
C LEU A 38 7.21 -6.24 7.44
N THR A 39 7.79 -5.42 6.54
CA THR A 39 8.99 -4.63 6.89
C THR A 39 8.74 -3.68 8.06
N LEU A 40 7.59 -2.97 8.06
CA LEU A 40 7.20 -2.10 9.18
C LEU A 40 6.92 -2.93 10.44
N TYR A 41 6.25 -4.08 10.30
CA TYR A 41 6.00 -5.01 11.41
C TYR A 41 7.29 -5.46 12.09
N VAL A 42 8.28 -5.85 11.31
CA VAL A 42 9.57 -6.34 11.82
C VAL A 42 10.28 -5.26 12.63
N VAL A 43 10.28 -4.00 12.17
CA VAL A 43 10.94 -2.90 12.93
C VAL A 43 10.36 -2.78 14.34
N ALA A 44 9.03 -2.78 14.49
CA ALA A 44 8.40 -2.71 15.80
C ALA A 44 8.58 -3.99 16.63
N ALA A 45 8.60 -5.16 16.00
CA ALA A 45 8.78 -6.43 16.70
C ALA A 45 10.19 -6.59 17.30
N TYR A 46 11.20 -5.90 16.75
CA TYR A 46 12.57 -5.90 17.26
C TYR A 46 12.82 -4.85 18.36
N GLU A 47 11.86 -3.96 18.62
CA GLU A 47 11.95 -2.96 19.68
C GLU A 47 11.34 -3.53 20.98
N PRO A 48 12.15 -4.03 21.94
CA PRO A 48 11.63 -4.73 23.11
C PRO A 48 10.81 -3.82 24.05
N ALA A 49 10.99 -2.51 23.96
CA ALA A 49 10.20 -1.52 24.70
C ALA A 49 8.81 -1.27 24.09
N PHE A 50 8.54 -1.74 22.86
CA PHE A 50 7.30 -1.51 22.15
C PHE A 50 6.43 -2.77 22.11
N ASN A 51 5.43 -2.85 22.99
CA ASN A 51 4.50 -3.97 23.00
C ASN A 51 3.45 -3.83 21.90
N ILE A 52 3.69 -4.46 20.75
CA ILE A 52 2.80 -4.43 19.57
C ILE A 52 1.37 -4.93 19.80
N PHE A 53 1.13 -5.69 20.87
CA PHE A 53 -0.20 -6.23 21.21
C PHE A 53 -0.94 -5.39 22.25
N ASP A 54 -0.28 -4.38 22.82
CA ASP A 54 -0.88 -3.50 23.81
C ASP A 54 -1.69 -2.39 23.15
N LEU A 55 -2.91 -2.74 22.77
CA LEU A 55 -3.83 -1.86 22.07
C LEU A 55 -4.40 -0.76 22.98
N ASP A 56 -4.02 -0.64 24.26
CA ASP A 56 -4.45 0.48 25.08
C ASP A 56 -3.63 1.74 24.77
N PHE A 57 -2.41 1.58 24.25
CA PHE A 57 -1.55 2.69 23.89
C PHE A 57 -1.89 3.27 22.51
N PRO A 58 -2.09 4.60 22.39
CA PRO A 58 -2.45 5.24 21.12
C PRO A 58 -1.36 5.07 20.04
N HIS A 59 -0.09 5.06 20.45
CA HIS A 59 1.04 4.85 19.52
C HIS A 59 1.04 3.46 18.89
N VAL A 60 0.62 2.41 19.63
CA VAL A 60 0.50 1.05 19.10
C VAL A 60 -0.64 0.94 18.08
N LYS A 61 -1.78 1.58 18.36
CA LYS A 61 -2.89 1.68 17.38
C LYS A 61 -2.43 2.39 16.11
N LEU A 62 -1.74 3.51 16.26
CA LEU A 62 -1.25 4.32 15.15
C LEU A 62 -0.21 3.56 14.32
N PHE A 63 0.66 2.77 14.96
CA PHE A 63 1.57 1.86 14.27
C PHE A 63 0.82 0.87 13.36
N TRP A 64 -0.21 0.19 13.89
CA TRP A 64 -1.02 -0.74 13.09
C TRP A 64 -1.73 -0.05 11.93
N VAL A 65 -2.14 1.22 12.09
CA VAL A 65 -2.67 2.04 10.99
C VAL A 65 -1.64 2.16 9.87
N TYR A 66 -0.37 2.45 10.17
CA TYR A 66 0.67 2.53 9.13
C TYR A 66 0.95 1.19 8.46
N VAL A 67 0.96 0.09 9.22
CA VAL A 67 1.14 -1.25 8.65
C VAL A 67 0.03 -1.55 7.64
N ILE A 68 -1.23 -1.35 8.02
CA ILE A 68 -2.40 -1.56 7.16
C ILE A 68 -2.39 -0.61 5.96
N PHE A 69 -2.07 0.67 6.18
CA PHE A 69 -1.96 1.66 5.11
C PHE A 69 -0.88 1.26 4.09
N SER A 70 0.32 0.88 4.56
CA SER A 70 1.44 0.49 3.70
C SER A 70 1.13 -0.73 2.84
N PHE A 71 0.36 -1.69 3.38
CA PHE A 71 -0.15 -2.83 2.65
C PHE A 71 -1.05 -2.38 1.49
N PHE A 72 -2.12 -1.65 1.79
CA PHE A 72 -3.11 -1.27 0.77
C PHE A 72 -2.54 -0.32 -0.27
N ILE A 73 -1.76 0.69 0.12
CA ILE A 73 -1.18 1.66 -0.82
C ILE A 73 -0.19 0.98 -1.77
N THR A 74 0.56 -0.02 -1.27
CA THR A 74 1.47 -0.82 -2.11
C THR A 74 0.69 -1.71 -3.06
N LEU A 75 -0.37 -2.37 -2.59
CA LEU A 75 -1.22 -3.20 -3.45
C LEU A 75 -1.82 -2.38 -4.59
N ILE A 76 -2.37 -1.20 -4.28
CA ILE A 76 -2.91 -0.25 -5.27
C ILE A 76 -1.83 0.13 -6.30
N ARG A 77 -0.63 0.46 -5.82
CA ARG A 77 0.49 0.85 -6.68
C ARG A 77 0.89 -0.25 -7.66
N GLU A 78 1.01 -1.49 -7.19
CA GLU A 78 1.40 -2.61 -8.06
C GLU A 78 0.31 -2.90 -9.10
N ILE A 79 -0.97 -2.82 -8.75
CA ILE A 79 -2.06 -2.97 -9.74
C ILE A 79 -2.05 -1.85 -10.78
N ILE A 80 -1.74 -0.61 -10.39
CA ILE A 80 -1.64 0.51 -11.34
C ILE A 80 -0.43 0.34 -12.27
N LYS A 81 0.71 -0.15 -11.78
CA LYS A 81 1.85 -0.51 -12.63
C LYS A 81 1.50 -1.63 -13.59
N ASP A 82 0.77 -2.65 -13.16
CA ASP A 82 0.31 -3.70 -14.08
C ASP A 82 -0.56 -3.13 -15.21
N ILE A 83 -1.37 -2.09 -14.94
CA ILE A 83 -2.15 -1.38 -15.97
C ILE A 83 -1.26 -0.55 -16.89
N GLU A 84 -0.21 0.08 -16.34
CA GLU A 84 0.80 0.83 -17.09
C GLU A 84 1.56 -0.07 -18.08
N ASP A 85 1.89 -1.29 -17.66
CA ASP A 85 2.78 -2.24 -18.34
C ASP A 85 2.05 -3.26 -19.24
N VAL A 86 0.71 -3.19 -19.36
CA VAL A 86 -0.11 -4.12 -20.17
C VAL A 86 0.44 -4.37 -21.58
N LYS A 87 0.88 -3.31 -22.26
CA LYS A 87 1.41 -3.40 -23.62
C LYS A 87 2.76 -4.12 -23.71
N GLY A 88 3.60 -4.03 -22.68
CA GLY A 88 4.87 -4.76 -22.61
C GLY A 88 4.65 -6.22 -22.23
N ASP A 89 3.74 -6.45 -21.27
CA ASP A 89 3.42 -7.77 -20.73
C ASP A 89 2.68 -8.67 -21.73
N SER A 90 1.92 -8.09 -22.66
CA SER A 90 1.23 -8.85 -23.72
C SER A 90 2.20 -9.61 -24.64
N PHE A 91 3.45 -9.17 -24.75
CA PHE A 91 4.46 -9.85 -25.56
C PHE A 91 5.18 -10.98 -24.79
N GLN A 92 5.02 -11.08 -23.46
CA GLN A 92 5.79 -12.01 -22.61
C GLN A 92 4.97 -13.19 -22.05
N HIS A 93 3.74 -13.42 -22.52
CA HIS A 93 2.81 -14.42 -21.97
C HIS A 93 2.53 -14.25 -20.46
N CYS A 94 2.65 -13.03 -19.95
CA CYS A 94 2.29 -12.71 -18.56
C CYS A 94 0.77 -12.74 -18.40
N LYS A 95 0.29 -13.26 -17.27
CA LYS A 95 -1.12 -13.13 -16.87
C LYS A 95 -1.18 -12.08 -15.77
N THR A 96 -1.58 -10.84 -16.08
CA THR A 96 -1.83 -9.75 -15.11
C THR A 96 -3.32 -9.39 -15.10
N ILE A 97 -3.83 -8.80 -14.00
CA ILE A 97 -5.26 -8.49 -13.84
C ILE A 97 -5.83 -7.76 -15.05
N PRO A 98 -5.20 -6.67 -15.55
CA PRO A 98 -5.71 -5.97 -16.72
C PRO A 98 -5.65 -6.79 -18.02
N LEU A 99 -4.76 -7.77 -18.13
CA LEU A 99 -4.64 -8.62 -19.31
C LEU A 99 -5.68 -9.74 -19.35
N VAL A 100 -6.12 -10.23 -18.18
CA VAL A 100 -7.12 -11.31 -18.08
C VAL A 100 -8.55 -10.78 -17.94
N PHE A 101 -8.76 -9.75 -17.12
CA PHE A 101 -10.09 -9.19 -16.84
C PHE A 101 -10.35 -7.85 -17.53
N GLY A 102 -9.35 -7.31 -18.23
CA GLY A 102 -9.43 -6.01 -18.89
C GLY A 102 -9.05 -4.84 -17.98
N ILE A 103 -8.60 -3.76 -18.60
CA ILE A 103 -8.16 -2.52 -17.91
C ILE A 103 -9.30 -1.92 -17.08
N GLN A 104 -10.54 -1.96 -17.56
CA GLN A 104 -11.67 -1.38 -16.84
C GLN A 104 -11.96 -2.09 -15.52
N PHE A 105 -11.86 -3.43 -15.49
CA PHE A 105 -12.01 -4.19 -14.27
C PHE A 105 -10.90 -3.86 -13.26
N ALA A 106 -9.65 -3.80 -13.73
CA ALA A 106 -8.51 -3.42 -12.89
C ALA A 106 -8.68 -2.00 -12.29
N LYS A 107 -9.13 -1.03 -13.09
CA LYS A 107 -9.47 0.33 -12.61
C LYS A 107 -10.54 0.30 -11.53
N ASN A 108 -11.65 -0.41 -11.75
CA ASN A 108 -12.74 -0.51 -10.77
C ASN A 108 -12.26 -1.16 -9.46
N PHE A 109 -11.39 -2.17 -9.54
CA PHE A 109 -10.80 -2.80 -8.37
C PHE A 109 -9.89 -1.84 -7.59
N VAL A 110 -9.07 -1.05 -8.29
CA VAL A 110 -8.25 0.01 -7.68
C VAL A 110 -9.13 1.07 -7.02
N TYR A 111 -10.25 1.45 -7.64
CA TYR A 111 -11.22 2.38 -7.03
C TYR A 111 -11.77 1.88 -5.71
N PHE A 112 -12.18 0.61 -5.68
CA PHE A 112 -12.68 -0.01 -4.47
C PHE A 112 -11.63 0.02 -3.34
N LEU A 113 -10.37 -0.29 -3.66
CA LEU A 113 -9.27 -0.21 -2.70
C LEU A 113 -8.99 1.23 -2.24
N LEU A 114 -8.99 2.21 -3.15
CA LEU A 114 -8.81 3.63 -2.82
C LEU A 114 -9.92 4.14 -1.90
N LEU A 115 -11.16 3.70 -2.10
CA LEU A 115 -12.30 4.03 -1.23
C LEU A 115 -12.08 3.46 0.18
N ILE A 116 -11.68 2.18 0.30
CA ILE A 116 -11.37 1.55 1.59
C ILE A 116 -10.28 2.34 2.33
N VAL A 117 -9.17 2.66 1.64
CA VAL A 117 -8.06 3.41 2.24
C VAL A 117 -8.50 4.81 2.65
N SER A 118 -9.29 5.50 1.83
CA SER A 118 -9.78 6.83 2.15
C SER A 118 -10.71 6.82 3.36
N PHE A 119 -11.64 5.87 3.43
CA PHE A 119 -12.54 5.72 4.58
C PHE A 119 -11.75 5.40 5.86
N PHE A 120 -10.80 4.49 5.76
CA PHE A 120 -9.90 4.14 6.86
C PHE A 120 -9.13 5.37 7.37
N LEU A 121 -8.55 6.16 6.48
CA LEU A 121 -7.81 7.37 6.85
C LEU A 121 -8.70 8.46 7.47
N VAL A 122 -9.93 8.64 6.99
CA VAL A 122 -10.89 9.58 7.62
C VAL A 122 -11.19 9.13 9.05
N PHE A 123 -11.49 7.84 9.25
CA PHE A 123 -11.76 7.29 10.57
C PHE A 123 -10.57 7.47 11.52
N THR A 124 -9.36 7.14 11.07
CA THR A 124 -8.12 7.39 11.81
C THR A 124 -7.94 8.87 12.14
N SER A 125 -8.14 9.75 11.17
CA SER A 125 -7.94 11.19 11.34
C SER A 125 -8.87 11.76 12.42
N ILE A 126 -10.14 11.32 12.44
CA ILE A 126 -11.11 11.70 13.47
C ILE A 126 -10.72 11.13 14.83
N TYR A 127 -10.34 9.85 14.89
CA TYR A 127 -9.98 9.19 16.15
C TYR A 127 -8.76 9.82 16.83
N PHE A 128 -7.72 10.15 16.05
CA PHE A 128 -6.48 10.74 16.56
C PHE A 128 -6.50 12.27 16.62
N PHE A 129 -7.58 12.93 16.16
CA PHE A 129 -7.68 14.39 16.18
C PHE A 129 -7.51 14.96 17.59
N SER A 130 -8.15 14.33 18.59
CA SER A 130 -8.07 14.76 19.99
C SER A 130 -6.69 14.52 20.62
N PHE A 131 -5.88 13.62 20.07
CA PHE A 131 -4.55 13.27 20.59
C PHE A 131 -3.45 14.12 19.96
N ASN A 132 -3.49 14.28 18.63
CA ASN A 132 -2.48 15.03 17.89
C ASN A 132 -3.09 15.68 16.64
N VAL A 133 -3.56 16.92 16.81
CA VAL A 133 -4.20 17.71 15.76
C VAL A 133 -3.25 17.95 14.58
N ILE A 134 -1.95 18.17 14.84
CA ILE A 134 -0.95 18.45 13.81
C ILE A 134 -0.79 17.22 12.90
N LEU A 135 -0.64 16.03 13.49
CA LEU A 135 -0.55 14.78 12.73
C LEU A 135 -1.81 14.52 11.90
N SER A 136 -3.00 14.72 12.49
CA SER A 136 -4.27 14.51 11.81
C SER A 136 -4.44 15.46 10.61
N LEU A 137 -4.13 16.75 10.78
CA LEU A 137 -4.16 17.74 9.69
C LEU A 137 -3.11 17.43 8.61
N PHE A 138 -1.90 17.01 9.01
CA PHE A 138 -0.84 16.64 8.07
C PHE A 138 -1.26 15.45 7.21
N LEU A 139 -1.77 14.37 7.81
CA LEU A 139 -2.27 13.20 7.08
C LEU A 139 -3.46 13.54 6.18
N PHE A 140 -4.38 14.38 6.65
CA PHE A 140 -5.50 14.84 5.85
C PHE A 140 -5.02 15.59 4.59
N LEU A 141 -4.12 16.55 4.74
CA LEU A 141 -3.66 17.38 3.63
C LEU A 141 -2.72 16.65 2.67
N THR A 142 -1.81 15.82 3.18
CA THR A 142 -0.72 15.20 2.39
C THR A 142 -1.02 13.80 1.90
N VAL A 143 -2.01 13.11 2.49
CA VAL A 143 -2.38 11.74 2.11
C VAL A 143 -3.81 11.72 1.59
N LEU A 144 -4.80 12.17 2.37
CA LEU A 144 -6.22 12.05 1.99
C LEU A 144 -6.55 12.89 0.73
N VAL A 145 -6.19 14.17 0.71
CA VAL A 145 -6.47 15.04 -0.44
C VAL A 145 -5.80 14.51 -1.73
N PRO A 146 -4.51 14.14 -1.73
CA PRO A 146 -3.90 13.51 -2.89
C PRO A 146 -4.54 12.19 -3.32
N LEU A 147 -5.03 11.35 -2.40
CA LEU A 147 -5.74 10.12 -2.74
C LEU A 147 -7.05 10.40 -3.51
N ILE A 148 -7.76 11.45 -3.14
CA ILE A 148 -8.96 11.90 -3.88
C ILE A 148 -8.56 12.38 -5.28
N LEU A 149 -7.49 13.17 -5.40
CA LEU A 149 -6.98 13.62 -6.71
C LEU A 149 -6.51 12.47 -7.59
N ILE A 150 -5.84 11.47 -7.00
CA ILE A 150 -5.44 10.21 -7.66
C ILE A 150 -6.66 9.47 -8.18
N SER A 151 -7.74 9.39 -7.37
CA SER A 151 -9.00 8.76 -7.76
C SER A 151 -9.63 9.47 -8.96
N ILE A 152 -9.61 10.81 -9.02
CA ILE A 152 -10.13 11.57 -10.16
C ILE A 152 -9.25 11.37 -11.41
N LYS A 153 -7.93 11.39 -11.26
CA LYS A 153 -6.98 11.16 -12.37
C LYS A 153 -7.11 9.74 -12.94
N LEU A 154 -7.28 8.74 -12.07
CA LEU A 154 -7.50 7.36 -12.48
C LEU A 154 -8.73 7.21 -13.38
N TYR A 155 -9.75 8.05 -13.20
CA TYR A 155 -11.01 7.93 -13.93
C TYR A 155 -10.77 8.23 -15.41
N HIS A 156 -10.07 9.34 -15.62
CA HIS A 156 -9.74 9.89 -16.92
C HIS A 156 -8.57 9.15 -17.59
N ALA A 157 -7.76 8.41 -16.83
CA ALA A 157 -6.60 7.72 -17.35
C ALA A 157 -6.96 6.63 -18.37
N LYS A 158 -6.36 6.75 -19.56
CA LYS A 158 -6.49 5.83 -20.71
C LYS A 158 -5.12 5.38 -21.24
N ASN A 159 -4.07 6.15 -21.00
CA ASN A 159 -2.75 5.91 -21.55
C ASN A 159 -1.74 5.47 -20.49
N SER A 160 -0.77 4.63 -20.87
CA SER A 160 0.32 4.17 -19.99
C SER A 160 1.05 5.35 -19.31
N LYS A 161 1.31 6.45 -20.02
CA LYS A 161 1.91 7.67 -19.43
C LYS A 161 1.09 8.27 -18.28
N GLU A 162 -0.24 8.23 -18.36
CA GLU A 162 -1.11 8.75 -17.30
C GLU A 162 -1.09 7.82 -16.08
N PHE A 163 -1.08 6.50 -16.30
CA PHE A 163 -0.89 5.51 -15.24
C PHE A 163 0.48 5.65 -14.56
N HIS A 164 1.54 5.93 -15.32
CA HIS A 164 2.86 6.23 -14.77
C HIS A 164 2.87 7.45 -13.84
N GLN A 165 2.18 8.53 -14.26
CA GLN A 165 2.02 9.71 -13.41
C GLN A 165 1.26 9.38 -12.12
N ILE A 166 0.18 8.60 -12.20
CA ILE A 166 -0.60 8.14 -11.05
C ILE A 166 0.28 7.31 -10.11
N SER A 167 1.04 6.35 -10.64
CA SER A 167 1.99 5.52 -9.87
C SER A 167 3.03 6.39 -9.15
N THR A 168 3.51 7.45 -9.81
CA THR A 168 4.42 8.43 -9.23
C THR A 168 3.78 9.25 -8.11
N TYR A 169 2.54 9.70 -8.27
CA TYR A 169 1.81 10.39 -7.19
C TYR A 169 1.60 9.47 -5.98
N ILE A 170 1.31 8.18 -6.19
CA ILE A 170 1.18 7.22 -5.10
C ILE A 170 2.50 7.04 -4.34
N LYS A 171 3.65 7.11 -5.02
CA LYS A 171 4.97 7.10 -4.33
C LYS A 171 5.11 8.31 -3.41
N TRP A 172 4.71 9.50 -3.86
CA TRP A 172 4.72 10.70 -3.01
C TRP A 172 3.78 10.56 -1.83
N VAL A 173 2.56 10.07 -2.03
CA VAL A 173 1.60 9.80 -0.94
C VAL A 173 2.17 8.79 0.06
N THR A 174 2.83 7.74 -0.41
CA THR A 174 3.49 6.75 0.45
C THR A 174 4.62 7.39 1.27
N LEU A 175 5.44 8.24 0.62
CA LEU A 175 6.53 8.95 1.29
C LEU A 175 6.01 9.90 2.37
N PHE A 176 5.03 10.74 2.06
CA PHE A 176 4.44 11.66 3.05
C PHE A 176 3.74 10.90 4.18
N GLY A 177 3.08 9.78 3.86
CA GLY A 177 2.55 8.86 4.88
C GLY A 177 3.63 8.38 5.84
N ILE A 178 4.80 7.96 5.35
CA ILE A 178 5.90 7.52 6.22
C ILE A 178 6.51 8.71 6.99
N VAL A 179 6.75 9.85 6.33
CA VAL A 179 7.33 11.06 6.95
C VAL A 179 6.43 11.58 8.07
N SER A 180 5.12 11.37 7.99
CA SER A 180 4.20 11.76 9.06
C SER A 180 4.51 11.10 10.41
N MET A 181 5.25 9.98 10.41
CA MET A 181 5.71 9.33 11.65
C MET A 181 6.62 10.22 12.51
N ILE A 182 7.25 11.26 11.94
CA ILE A 182 8.08 12.21 12.68
C ILE A 182 7.25 13.06 13.66
N PHE A 183 5.95 13.21 13.42
CA PHE A 183 5.05 14.00 14.27
C PHE A 183 4.41 13.18 15.40
N ILE A 184 4.76 11.90 15.55
CA ILE A 184 4.31 10.99 16.62
C ILE A 184 5.12 11.27 17.88
#